data_AF-C3KA25-F1
#
_entry.id   AF-C3KA25-F1
#
_cell.length_a   1.000
_cell.length_b   1.000
_cell.length_c   1.000
_cell.angle_alpha   90.00
_cell.angle_beta   90.00
_cell.angle_gamma   90.00
#
_symmetry.space_group_name_H-M   'P 1'
#
loop_
_entity.id
_entity.type
_entity.pdbx_description
1 polymer ?
#
loop_
_entity_poly.entity_id
_entity_poly.type
_entity_poly.pdbx_seq_one_letter_code
_entity_poly.pdbx_strand_id
1 'polypeptide(L)' 'MSLTKPNHQLRRDLKAIAFNLEQSCVDLGKLAEKLSDADAIALMGLVGTLYEEADRLTGYADEVKAGRINRSKPE' A
#
# COMPACT_ATOMS: atom_id res chain seq x y z
N MET A 1 15.57 -21.87 8.43
CA MET A 1 14.91 -20.76 9.15
C MET A 1 13.46 -20.70 8.70
N SER A 2 12.56 -21.34 9.43
CA SER A 2 11.13 -21.40 9.07
C SER A 2 10.48 -20.06 9.38
N LEU A 3 9.93 -19.40 8.35
CA LEU A 3 9.07 -18.24 8.53
C LEU A 3 7.97 -18.61 9.52
N THR A 4 8.01 -18.03 10.72
CA THR A 4 6.97 -18.22 11.73
C THR A 4 5.63 -17.77 11.13
N LYS A 5 4.56 -18.54 11.30
CA LYS A 5 3.17 -18.20 10.87
C LYS A 5 2.82 -16.69 10.92
N PRO A 6 3.20 -15.91 11.95
CA PRO A 6 3.00 -14.46 11.97
C PRO A 6 3.59 -13.67 10.79
N ASN A 7 4.76 -14.04 10.25
CA ASN A 7 5.36 -13.36 9.09
C ASN A 7 4.57 -13.63 7.80
N HIS A 8 3.97 -14.81 7.66
CA HIS A 8 3.09 -15.11 6.53
C HIS A 8 1.79 -14.31 6.57
N GLN A 9 1.19 -14.17 7.76
CA GLN A 9 -0.01 -13.35 7.93
C GLN A 9 0.29 -11.86 7.70
N LEU A 10 1.38 -11.36 8.28
CA LEU A 10 1.81 -9.96 8.10
C LEU A 10 2.06 -9.63 6.63
N ARG A 11 2.76 -10.50 5.89
CA ARG A 11 2.97 -10.33 4.45
C ARG A 11 1.65 -10.27 3.69
N ARG A 12 0.70 -11.14 4.03
CA ARG A 12 -0.62 -11.17 3.38
C ARG A 12 -1.40 -9.89 3.67
N ASP A 13 -1.39 -9.44 4.91
CA ASP A 13 -2.09 -8.22 5.33
C ASP A 13 -1.49 -6.99 4.65
N LEU A 14 -0.15 -6.88 4.57
CA LEU A 14 0.52 -5.79 3.87
C LEU A 14 0.16 -5.75 2.38
N LYS A 15 0.16 -6.90 1.69
CA LYS A 15 -0.26 -6.95 0.28
C LYS A 15 -1.75 -6.62 0.10
N ALA A 16 -2.60 -7.05 1.03
CA ALA A 16 -4.02 -6.73 0.98
C ALA A 16 -4.28 -5.23 1.17
N ILE A 17 -3.55 -4.59 2.10
CA ILE A 17 -3.61 -3.14 2.31
C ILE A 17 -3.11 -2.39 1.07
N ALA A 18 -1.97 -2.80 0.51
CA ALA A 18 -1.43 -2.18 -0.71
C ALA A 18 -2.43 -2.24 -1.88
N PHE A 19 -3.02 -3.41 -2.12
CA PHE A 19 -4.03 -3.58 -3.17
C PHE A 19 -5.29 -2.72 -2.94
N ASN A 20 -5.79 -2.68 -1.70
CA ASN A 20 -6.94 -1.83 -1.37
C ASN A 20 -6.63 -0.34 -1.56
N LEU A 21 -5.39 0.07 -1.29
CA LEU A 21 -4.93 1.43 -1.43
C LEU A 21 -4.82 1.82 -2.92
N GLU A 22 -4.25 0.95 -3.75
CA GLU A 22 -4.24 1.10 -5.22
C GLU A 22 -5.65 1.22 -5.79
N GLN A 23 -6.58 0.35 -5.36
CA GLN A 23 -7.97 0.42 -5.82
C GLN A 23 -8.64 1.75 -5.41
N SER A 24 -8.37 2.21 -4.18
CA SER A 24 -8.86 3.50 -3.70
C SER A 24 -8.29 4.67 -4.51
N CYS A 25 -7.02 4.58 -4.94
CA CYS A 25 -6.38 5.57 -5.82
C CYS A 25 -7.05 5.64 -7.19
N VAL A 26 -7.35 4.49 -7.80
CA VAL A 26 -8.08 4.41 -9.06
C VAL A 26 -9.45 5.08 -8.95
N ASP A 27 -10.18 4.80 -7.87
CA ASP A 27 -11.53 5.33 -7.68
C ASP A 27 -11.53 6.84 -7.36
N LEU A 28 -10.51 7.32 -6.63
CA LEU A 28 -10.25 8.75 -6.47
C LEU A 28 -9.93 9.41 -7.81
N GLY A 29 -9.10 8.80 -8.66
CA GLY A 29 -8.82 9.31 -10.02
C GLY A 29 -10.09 9.48 -10.86
N LYS A 30 -11.00 8.51 -10.84
CA LYS A 30 -12.30 8.62 -11.54
C LYS A 30 -13.24 9.69 -10.96
N LEU A 31 -13.13 9.97 -9.66
CA LEU A 31 -13.84 11.09 -9.03
C LEU A 31 -13.22 12.43 -9.43
N ALA A 32 -11.88 12.49 -9.59
CA ALA A 32 -11.16 13.66 -10.08
C ALA A 32 -11.64 14.10 -11.45
N GLU A 33 -11.90 13.16 -12.36
CA GLU A 33 -12.45 13.43 -13.70
C GLU A 33 -13.81 14.14 -13.69
N LYS A 34 -14.54 14.11 -12.57
CA LYS A 34 -15.84 14.77 -12.40
C LYS A 34 -15.74 16.12 -11.68
N LEU A 35 -14.55 16.53 -11.24
CA LEU A 35 -14.29 17.77 -10.51
C LEU A 35 -13.78 18.86 -11.45
N SER A 36 -13.79 20.11 -10.97
CA SER A 36 -13.17 21.27 -11.65
C SER A 36 -11.69 21.02 -11.92
N ASP A 37 -11.13 21.59 -13.00
CA ASP A 37 -9.73 21.39 -13.42
C ASP A 37 -8.70 21.60 -12.29
N ALA A 38 -8.92 22.59 -11.43
CA ALA A 38 -8.03 22.86 -10.29
C ALA A 38 -8.08 21.76 -9.21
N ASP A 39 -9.28 21.24 -8.92
CA ASP A 39 -9.49 20.17 -7.95
C ASP A 39 -9.01 18.82 -8.49
N ALA A 40 -9.17 18.59 -9.80
CA ALA A 40 -8.69 17.39 -10.47
C ALA A 40 -7.15 17.28 -10.42
N ILE A 41 -6.43 18.39 -10.61
CA ILE A 41 -4.96 18.43 -10.51
C ILE A 41 -4.51 18.14 -9.07
N ALA A 42 -5.13 18.77 -8.07
CA ALA A 42 -4.81 18.52 -6.66
C ALA A 42 -5.09 17.05 -6.27
N LEU A 43 -6.19 16.48 -6.74
CA LEU A 43 -6.55 15.09 -6.46
C LEU A 43 -5.60 14.10 -7.16
N MET A 44 -5.20 14.37 -8.41
CA MET A 44 -4.21 13.54 -9.12
C MET A 44 -2.85 13.52 -8.41
N GLY A 45 -2.41 14.65 -7.85
CA GLY A 45 -1.19 14.69 -7.03
C GLY A 45 -1.29 13.80 -5.78
N LEU A 46 -2.44 13.81 -5.11
CA LEU A 46 -2.69 13.00 -3.91
C LEU A 46 -2.76 11.50 -4.25
N VAL A 47 -3.39 11.16 -5.39
CA VAL A 47 -3.41 9.81 -5.95
C VAL A 47 -1.99 9.31 -6.26
N GLY A 48 -1.12 10.16 -6.83
CA GLY A 48 0.28 9.83 -7.08
C GLY A 48 1.05 9.44 -5.81
N THR A 49 0.94 10.24 -4.75
CA THR A 49 1.57 9.95 -3.46
C THR A 49 1.08 8.62 -2.86
N LEU A 50 -0.21 8.32 -2.98
CA LEU A 50 -0.77 7.08 -2.48
C LEU A 50 -0.27 5.85 -3.25
N TYR A 51 -0.08 5.96 -4.57
CA TYR A 51 0.56 4.88 -5.35
C TYR A 51 2.00 4.61 -4.90
N GLU A 52 2.79 5.66 -4.66
CA GLU A 52 4.16 5.50 -4.16
C GLU A 52 4.19 4.80 -2.79
N GLU A 53 3.28 5.16 -1.89
CA GLU A 53 3.17 4.52 -0.59
C GLU A 53 2.69 3.06 -0.68
N ALA A 54 1.79 2.74 -1.62
CA ALA A 54 1.38 1.37 -1.91
C ALA A 54 2.54 0.50 -2.43
N ASP A 55 3.37 1.05 -3.31
CA ASP A 55 4.56 0.35 -3.82
C ASP A 55 5.58 0.10 -2.69
N ARG A 56 5.81 1.08 -1.81
CA ARG A 56 6.66 0.90 -0.63
C ARG A 56 6.13 -0.18 0.31
N LEU A 57 4.82 -0.23 0.55
CA LEU A 57 4.19 -1.30 1.35
C LEU A 57 4.38 -2.68 0.71
N THR A 58 4.31 -2.76 -0.62
CA THR A 58 4.59 -3.99 -1.37
C THR A 58 6.04 -4.43 -1.20
N GLY A 59 7.00 -3.48 -1.25
CA GLY A 59 8.41 -3.72 -0.96
C GLY A 59 8.64 -4.31 0.43
N TYR A 60 8.05 -3.71 1.46
CA TYR A 60 8.13 -4.23 2.83
C TYR A 60 7.52 -5.63 2.98
N ALA A 61 6.41 -5.91 2.29
CA ALA A 61 5.81 -7.25 2.30
C ALA A 61 6.75 -8.32 1.73
N ASP A 62 7.56 -7.98 0.73
CA ASP A 62 8.54 -8.89 0.16
C ASP A 62 9.83 -8.99 0.98
N GLU A 63 10.20 -7.95 1.74
CA GLU A 63 11.26 -8.05 2.75
C GLU A 63 10.87 -8.91 3.96
N VAL A 64 9.61 -8.85 4.40
CA VAL A 64 9.05 -9.79 5.40
C VAL A 64 9.10 -11.22 4.86
N LYS A 65 8.78 -11.43 3.57
CA LYS A 65 8.90 -12.75 2.92
C LYS A 65 10.34 -13.27 2.98
N ALA A 66 11.31 -12.40 2.72
CA ALA A 66 12.72 -12.74 2.73
C ALA A 66 13.27 -12.96 4.15
N GLY A 67 12.44 -12.74 5.19
CA GLY A 67 12.86 -12.82 6.59
C GLY A 67 13.80 -11.69 7.01
N ARG A 68 13.89 -10.61 6.21
CA ARG A 68 14.73 -9.43 6.50
C ARG A 68 14.06 -8.50 7.51
N ILE A 69 12.74 -8.38 7.44
CA ILE A 69 11.92 -7.72 8.47
C ILE A 69 11.30 -8.81 9.34
N ASN A 70 11.57 -8.75 10.64
CA ASN A 70 11.00 -9.67 11.62
C ASN A 70 10.22 -8.85 12.65
N ARG A 71 8.91 -9.10 12.78
CA ARG A 71 8.11 -8.40 13.78
C ARG A 71 8.40 -8.99 15.15
N SER A 72 9.26 -8.33 15.93
CA SER A 72 9.29 -8.50 17.38
C SER A 72 7.95 -8.00 17.94
N LYS A 73 7.39 -8.73 18.92
CA LYS A 73 6.15 -8.31 19.59
C LYS A 73 6.37 -6.88 20.14
N PRO A 74 5.48 -5.91 19.87
CA PRO A 74 5.54 -4.64 20.61
C PRO A 74 5.34 -4.97 22.10
N GLU A 75 6.25 -4.50 22.94
CA GLU A 75 6.09 -4.53 24.41
C GLU A 75 4.82 -3.78 24.83
#